data_AF-A0A1F7I5A4-F1
#
_entry.id   AF-A0A1F7I5A4-F1
#
_cell.length_a   1.000
_cell.length_b   1.000
_cell.length_c   1.000
_cell.angle_alpha   90.00
_cell.angle_beta   90.00
_cell.angle_gamma   90.00
#
_symmetry.space_group_name_H-M   'P 1'
#
loop_
_entity.id
_entity.type
_entity.pdbx_description
1 polymer ?
#
loop_
_entity_poly.entity_id
_entity_poly.type
_entity_poly.pdbx_seq_one_letter_code
_entity_poly.pdbx_strand_id
1 'polypeptide(L)'
;MDRKFLVLVLVFFLVLGAFSTAVFYDQGKITRARASSQCEPVAEKSFLVSLPKEVPSGGSCEVNVFARCADESAAVGKQVTLGLSNGTTRPEQALTDESGKAAFAVTGQSLVSISAQVGNLILPQTVTCNFH
;
A
#
# COMPACT_ATOMS: atom_id res chain seq x y z
N MET A 1 55.89 -26.96 -6.33
CA MET A 1 54.70 -27.18 -7.19
C MET A 1 55.15 -27.11 -8.63
N ASP A 2 54.76 -28.10 -9.46
CA ASP A 2 55.01 -28.06 -10.89
C ASP A 2 54.28 -26.85 -11.50
N ARG A 3 54.95 -26.13 -12.41
CA ARG A 3 54.40 -24.94 -13.08
C ARG A 3 53.08 -25.25 -13.80
N LYS A 4 52.91 -26.49 -14.29
CA LYS A 4 51.66 -26.96 -14.92
C LYS A 4 50.52 -27.08 -13.92
N PHE A 5 50.81 -27.59 -12.73
CA PHE A 5 49.83 -27.69 -11.65
C PHE A 5 49.39 -26.31 -11.17
N LEU A 6 50.33 -25.36 -11.06
CA LEU A 6 50.04 -23.99 -10.64
C LEU A 6 49.14 -23.25 -11.65
N VAL A 7 49.37 -23.45 -12.96
CA VAL A 7 48.49 -22.90 -14.01
C VAL A 7 47.09 -23.50 -13.95
N LEU A 8 46.96 -24.82 -13.74
CA LEU A 8 45.66 -25.47 -13.66
C LEU A 8 44.84 -24.99 -12.46
N VAL A 9 45.49 -24.84 -11.29
CA VAL A 9 44.86 -24.31 -10.08
C VAL A 9 44.41 -22.87 -10.28
N LEU A 10 45.22 -22.04 -10.95
CA LEU A 10 44.85 -20.66 -11.26
C LEU A 10 43.62 -20.60 -12.16
N VAL A 11 43.57 -21.40 -13.23
CA VAL A 11 42.41 -21.47 -14.14
C VAL A 11 41.15 -21.93 -13.40
N PHE A 12 41.27 -22.92 -12.51
CA PHE A 12 40.14 -23.40 -11.70
C PHE A 12 39.55 -22.29 -10.84
N PHE A 13 40.38 -21.55 -10.10
CA PHE A 13 39.89 -20.43 -9.27
C PHE A 13 39.33 -19.27 -10.10
N LEU A 14 39.85 -19.06 -11.31
CA LEU A 14 39.33 -18.03 -12.23
C LEU A 14 37.90 -18.36 -12.69
N VAL A 15 37.68 -19.61 -13.10
CA VAL A 15 36.34 -20.09 -13.51
C VAL A 15 35.37 -20.09 -12.33
N LEU A 16 35.81 -20.59 -11.17
CA LEU A 16 34.99 -20.62 -9.95
C LEU A 16 34.62 -19.20 -9.47
N GLY A 17 35.58 -18.27 -9.54
CA GLY A 17 35.36 -16.86 -9.20
C GLY A 17 34.36 -16.19 -10.13
N ALA A 18 34.50 -16.39 -11.44
CA ALA A 18 33.57 -15.85 -12.43
C ALA A 18 32.16 -16.44 -12.29
N PHE A 19 32.04 -17.74 -11.99
CA PHE A 19 30.74 -18.37 -11.73
C PHE A 19 30.09 -17.82 -10.45
N SER A 20 30.86 -17.65 -9.37
CA SER A 20 30.34 -17.14 -8.11
C SER A 20 29.80 -15.71 -8.26
N THR A 21 30.53 -14.82 -8.95
CA THR A 21 30.06 -13.45 -9.18
C THR A 21 28.81 -13.40 -10.04
N ALA A 22 28.68 -14.26 -11.05
CA ALA A 22 27.47 -14.37 -11.87
C ALA A 22 26.25 -14.79 -11.04
N VAL A 23 26.40 -15.79 -10.16
CA VAL A 23 25.30 -16.27 -9.30
C VAL A 23 24.85 -15.22 -8.28
N PHE A 24 25.78 -14.48 -7.67
CA PHE A 24 25.42 -13.45 -6.68
C PHE A 24 24.89 -12.16 -7.33
N TYR A 25 25.28 -11.84 -8.57
CA TYR A 25 24.76 -10.68 -9.29
C TYR A 25 23.29 -10.87 -9.71
N ASP A 26 22.87 -12.09 -10.00
CA ASP A 26 21.48 -12.39 -10.42
C ASP A 26 20.48 -12.29 -9.25
N GLN A 27 20.93 -12.52 -8.02
CA GLN A 27 20.08 -12.36 -6.83
C GLN A 27 19.70 -10.90 -6.51
N GLY A 28 20.43 -9.92 -7.06
CA GLY A 28 20.10 -8.50 -6.93
C GLY A 28 18.85 -8.07 -7.71
N LYS A 29 18.33 -8.93 -8.60
CA LYS A 29 17.13 -8.69 -9.43
C LYS A 29 15.92 -9.53 -9.02
N ILE A 30 15.96 -10.22 -7.87
CA ILE A 30 14.75 -10.79 -7.29
C ILE A 30 13.98 -9.67 -6.59
N THR A 31 13.39 -8.78 -7.40
CA THR A 31 12.26 -7.98 -6.98
C THR A 31 11.20 -8.97 -6.53
N ARG A 32 10.92 -8.97 -5.22
CA ARG A 32 9.96 -9.89 -4.59
C ARG A 32 8.65 -9.88 -5.37
N ALA A 33 8.42 -10.91 -6.18
CA ALA A 33 7.09 -11.24 -6.66
C ALA A 33 6.31 -11.86 -5.49
N ARG A 34 6.01 -11.05 -4.46
CA ARG A 34 4.93 -11.41 -3.55
C ARG A 34 3.67 -11.35 -4.40
N ALA A 35 3.07 -12.50 -4.66
CA ALA A 35 1.68 -12.56 -5.09
C ALA A 35 0.85 -11.98 -3.94
N SER A 36 0.63 -10.66 -3.95
CA SER A 36 -0.51 -10.10 -3.23
C SER A 36 -1.71 -10.86 -3.78
N SER A 37 -2.42 -11.59 -2.93
CA SER A 37 -3.74 -12.10 -3.26
C SER A 37 -4.58 -10.89 -3.64
N GLN A 38 -4.63 -10.59 -4.94
CA GLN A 38 -5.23 -9.40 -5.50
C GLN A 38 -6.72 -9.70 -5.56
N CYS A 39 -7.34 -9.83 -4.39
CA CYS A 39 -8.78 -10.01 -4.29
C CYS A 39 -9.45 -8.72 -4.80
N GLU A 40 -10.63 -8.84 -5.37
CA GLU A 40 -11.45 -7.67 -5.62
C GLU A 40 -12.20 -7.28 -4.33
N PRO A 41 -12.15 -6.01 -3.90
CA PRO A 41 -12.88 -5.56 -2.74
C PRO A 41 -14.39 -5.61 -3.00
N VAL A 42 -15.17 -5.81 -1.94
CA VAL A 42 -16.63 -5.93 -1.98
C VAL A 42 -17.26 -4.83 -1.14
N ALA A 43 -18.25 -4.11 -1.69
CA ALA A 43 -18.81 -2.91 -1.07
C ALA A 43 -19.53 -3.21 0.24
N GLU A 44 -20.19 -4.35 0.33
CA GLU A 44 -20.98 -4.80 1.48
C GLU A 44 -20.11 -5.12 2.69
N LYS A 45 -18.82 -5.42 2.48
CA LYS A 45 -17.86 -5.79 3.54
C LYS A 45 -16.83 -4.69 3.82
N SER A 46 -16.59 -3.81 2.85
CA SER A 46 -15.70 -2.68 3.00
C SER A 46 -16.39 -1.55 3.76
N PHE A 47 -15.64 -0.76 4.53
CA PHE A 47 -16.20 0.34 5.31
C PHE A 47 -15.22 1.48 5.54
N LEU A 48 -15.72 2.63 5.97
CA LEU A 48 -14.89 3.76 6.35
C LEU A 48 -15.31 4.33 7.69
N VAL A 49 -14.34 4.91 8.39
CA VAL A 49 -14.48 5.45 9.74
C VAL A 49 -13.79 6.81 9.79
N SER A 50 -14.45 7.80 10.40
CA SER A 50 -13.89 9.14 10.61
C SER A 50 -13.79 9.48 12.10
N LEU A 51 -12.63 9.98 12.52
CA LEU A 51 -12.32 10.33 13.92
C LEU A 51 -11.37 11.53 13.99
N PRO A 52 -11.54 12.49 14.91
CA PRO A 52 -12.72 12.69 15.74
C PRO A 52 -13.89 13.25 14.92
N LYS A 53 -15.14 13.05 15.39
CA LYS A 53 -16.33 13.58 14.72
C LYS A 53 -16.43 15.11 14.81
N GLU A 54 -15.98 15.67 15.92
CA GLU A 54 -15.94 17.10 16.19
C GLU A 54 -14.48 17.56 16.17
N VAL A 55 -14.16 18.52 15.31
CA VAL A 55 -12.79 18.95 15.04
C VAL A 55 -12.72 20.47 15.24
N PRO A 56 -11.80 20.98 16.08
CA PRO A 56 -11.63 22.42 16.23
C PRO A 56 -11.04 23.03 14.95
N SER A 57 -11.26 24.33 14.77
CA SER A 57 -10.74 25.11 13.65
C SER A 57 -9.22 24.97 13.52
N GLY A 58 -8.77 24.60 12.32
CA GLY A 58 -7.35 24.30 12.04
C GLY A 58 -6.90 22.89 12.43
N GLY A 59 -7.78 22.08 13.03
CA GLY A 59 -7.56 20.66 13.28
C GLY A 59 -7.76 19.78 12.04
N SER A 60 -7.52 18.48 12.21
CA SER A 60 -7.69 17.48 11.15
C SER A 60 -8.54 16.31 11.64
N CYS A 61 -9.40 15.82 10.77
CA CYS A 61 -10.14 14.58 10.94
C CYS A 61 -9.37 13.43 10.27
N GLU A 62 -9.10 12.35 10.97
CA GLU A 62 -8.56 11.13 10.39
C GLU A 62 -9.69 10.29 9.80
N VAL A 63 -9.55 9.91 8.54
CA VAL A 63 -10.48 9.02 7.83
C VAL A 63 -9.73 7.77 7.44
N ASN A 64 -10.20 6.63 7.97
CA ASN A 64 -9.68 5.32 7.66
C ASN A 64 -10.67 4.56 6.80
N VAL A 65 -10.24 4.13 5.62
CA VAL A 65 -11.00 3.29 4.70
C VAL A 65 -10.46 1.87 4.78
N PHE A 66 -11.34 0.90 5.01
CA PHE A 66 -11.03 -0.53 5.09
C PHE A 66 -11.63 -1.24 3.88
N ALA A 67 -10.79 -1.73 2.99
CA ALA A 67 -11.20 -2.54 1.86
C ALA A 67 -11.15 -4.03 2.25
N ARG A 68 -12.28 -4.72 2.07
CA ARG A 68 -12.45 -6.14 2.41
C ARG A 68 -12.83 -6.95 1.18
N CYS A 69 -12.26 -8.14 1.07
CA CYS A 69 -12.62 -9.13 0.07
C CYS A 69 -13.97 -9.80 0.44
N ALA A 70 -14.50 -10.65 -0.45
CA ALA A 70 -15.74 -11.40 -0.21
C ALA A 70 -15.67 -12.35 1.00
N ASP A 71 -14.48 -12.89 1.29
CA ASP A 71 -14.19 -13.75 2.45
C ASP A 71 -13.81 -12.95 3.71
N GLU A 72 -14.06 -11.64 3.71
CA GLU A 72 -13.75 -10.69 4.78
C GLU A 72 -12.24 -10.48 5.04
N SER A 73 -11.36 -11.09 4.24
CA SER A 73 -9.93 -10.82 4.30
C SER A 73 -9.59 -9.40 3.83
N ALA A 74 -8.37 -8.95 4.16
CA ALA A 74 -7.89 -7.63 3.80
C ALA A 74 -7.59 -7.53 2.30
N ALA A 75 -8.17 -6.53 1.62
CA ALA A 75 -7.83 -6.23 0.24
C ALA A 75 -6.59 -5.32 0.21
N VAL A 76 -5.41 -5.91 0.06
CA VAL A 76 -4.10 -5.24 0.16
C VAL A 76 -3.69 -4.59 -1.17
N GLY A 77 -3.06 -3.41 -1.11
CA GLY A 77 -2.49 -2.72 -2.28
C GLY A 77 -3.52 -2.09 -3.22
N LYS A 78 -4.76 -1.92 -2.77
CA LYS A 78 -5.81 -1.26 -3.55
C LYS A 78 -5.72 0.25 -3.38
N GLN A 79 -5.84 0.97 -4.49
CA GLN A 79 -5.84 2.42 -4.49
C GLN A 79 -7.16 2.95 -3.96
N VAL A 80 -7.09 3.89 -3.02
CA VAL A 80 -8.24 4.53 -2.39
C VAL A 80 -8.20 6.02 -2.66
N THR A 81 -9.35 6.58 -2.96
CA THR A 81 -9.56 8.02 -3.13
C THR A 81 -10.80 8.44 -2.35
N LEU A 82 -10.75 9.61 -1.70
CA LEU A 82 -11.89 10.16 -0.97
C LEU A 82 -12.62 11.20 -1.83
N GLY A 83 -13.96 11.12 -1.82
CA GLY A 83 -14.83 12.17 -2.34
C GLY A 83 -15.33 13.04 -1.20
N LEU A 84 -15.01 14.33 -1.23
CA LEU A 84 -15.35 15.30 -0.20
C LEU A 84 -16.39 16.29 -0.72
N SER A 85 -17.39 16.61 0.09
CA SER A 85 -18.36 17.69 -0.22
C SER A 85 -17.73 19.08 -0.15
N ASN A 86 -16.78 19.29 0.76
CA ASN A 86 -15.96 20.50 0.90
C ASN A 86 -14.64 20.17 1.64
N GLY A 87 -13.69 21.10 1.62
CA GLY A 87 -12.39 20.93 2.26
C GLY A 87 -11.35 20.22 1.41
N THR A 88 -10.31 19.68 2.05
CA THR A 88 -9.17 19.02 1.39
C THR A 88 -8.76 17.77 2.17
N THR A 89 -8.05 16.86 1.48
CA THR A 89 -7.50 15.66 2.10
C THR A 89 -6.03 15.49 1.76
N ARG A 90 -5.30 14.81 2.66
CA ARG A 90 -3.91 14.44 2.49
C ARG A 90 -3.66 13.01 3.04
N PRO A 91 -3.06 12.11 2.25
CA PRO A 91 -2.74 12.25 0.83
C PRO A 91 -4.03 12.30 -0.03
N GLU A 92 -3.94 12.75 -1.29
CA GLU A 92 -5.11 12.72 -2.20
C GLU A 92 -5.55 11.28 -2.51
N GLN A 93 -4.57 10.36 -2.55
CA GLN A 93 -4.78 8.94 -2.79
C GLN A 93 -3.83 8.14 -1.90
N ALA A 94 -4.27 6.97 -1.43
CA ALA A 94 -3.46 6.07 -0.63
C ALA A 94 -3.70 4.62 -1.06
N LEU A 95 -2.67 3.78 -0.94
CA LEU A 95 -2.81 2.33 -1.10
C LEU A 95 -3.22 1.69 0.23
N THR A 96 -4.04 0.65 0.18
CA THR A 96 -4.36 -0.14 1.37
C THR A 96 -3.14 -0.95 1.84
N ASP A 97 -2.92 -0.93 3.15
CA ASP A 97 -1.86 -1.68 3.83
C ASP A 97 -2.20 -3.18 3.98
N GLU A 98 -1.36 -3.93 4.70
CA GLU A 98 -1.55 -5.37 4.96
C GLU A 98 -2.85 -5.69 5.73
N SER A 99 -3.45 -4.71 6.41
CA SER A 99 -4.75 -4.84 7.07
C SER A 99 -5.93 -4.45 6.19
N GLY A 100 -5.67 -4.03 4.95
CA GLY A 100 -6.66 -3.53 4.01
C GLY A 100 -7.05 -2.08 4.29
N LYS A 101 -6.24 -1.34 5.07
CA LYS A 101 -6.55 0.01 5.52
C LYS A 101 -5.81 1.06 4.70
N ALA A 102 -6.51 2.12 4.31
CA ALA A 102 -5.94 3.35 3.77
C ALA A 102 -6.34 4.53 4.68
N ALA A 103 -5.35 5.30 5.13
CA ALA A 103 -5.55 6.39 6.09
C ALA A 103 -5.37 7.76 5.42
N PHE A 104 -6.25 8.69 5.78
CA PHE A 104 -6.32 10.04 5.24
C PHE A 104 -6.49 11.05 6.35
N ALA A 105 -5.87 12.21 6.21
CA ALA A 105 -6.17 13.40 6.99
C ALA A 105 -7.10 14.29 6.17
N VAL A 106 -8.19 14.77 6.76
CA VAL A 106 -9.17 15.66 6.14
C VAL A 106 -9.23 16.95 6.93
N THR A 107 -9.20 18.08 6.23
CA THR A 107 -9.31 19.42 6.81
C THR A 107 -10.43 20.18 6.12
N GLY A 108 -11.26 20.87 6.90
CA GLY A 108 -12.41 21.63 6.43
C GLY A 108 -12.71 22.84 7.31
N GLN A 109 -13.80 23.54 6.97
CA GLN A 109 -14.27 24.73 7.71
C GLN A 109 -15.66 24.54 8.34
N SER A 110 -16.40 23.52 7.94
CA SER A 110 -17.75 23.22 8.43
C SER A 110 -18.00 21.71 8.29
N LEU A 111 -19.25 21.25 8.46
CA LEU A 111 -19.60 19.85 8.26
C LEU A 111 -19.17 19.33 6.88
N VAL A 112 -18.22 18.40 6.87
CA VAL A 112 -17.72 17.70 5.67
C VAL A 112 -18.35 16.32 5.59
N SER A 113 -19.10 16.05 4.52
CA SER A 113 -19.50 14.70 4.11
C SER A 113 -18.41 14.05 3.25
N ILE A 114 -18.10 12.79 3.55
CA ILE A 114 -16.96 12.04 3.05
C ILE A 114 -17.43 10.70 2.49
N SER A 115 -17.11 10.45 1.24
CA SER A 115 -17.30 9.19 0.52
C SER A 115 -15.94 8.59 0.16
N ALA A 116 -15.90 7.29 -0.12
CA ALA A 116 -14.67 6.60 -0.49
C ALA A 116 -14.87 5.75 -1.75
N GLN A 117 -13.83 5.73 -2.58
CA GLN A 117 -13.72 4.87 -3.75
C GLN A 117 -12.44 4.04 -3.62
N VAL A 118 -12.56 2.72 -3.79
CA VAL A 118 -11.45 1.76 -3.77
C VAL A 118 -11.32 1.16 -5.17
N GLY A 119 -10.33 1.60 -5.95
CA GLY A 119 -10.20 1.27 -7.37
C GLY A 119 -11.43 1.72 -8.15
N ASN A 120 -12.18 0.78 -8.71
CA ASN A 120 -13.43 1.06 -9.45
C ASN A 120 -14.69 0.92 -8.57
N LEU A 121 -14.53 0.57 -7.28
CA LEU A 121 -15.65 0.33 -6.37
C LEU A 121 -15.94 1.59 -5.54
N ILE A 122 -17.16 2.11 -5.64
CA ILE A 122 -17.63 3.20 -4.78
C ILE A 122 -18.30 2.58 -3.55
N LEU A 123 -17.89 2.99 -2.35
CA LEU A 123 -18.54 2.55 -1.13
C LEU A 123 -19.88 3.28 -0.96
N PRO A 124 -20.98 2.58 -0.63
CA PRO A 124 -22.31 3.19 -0.51
C PRO A 124 -22.49 4.03 0.75
N GLN A 125 -21.60 3.84 1.73
CA GLN A 125 -21.63 4.51 3.02
C GLN A 125 -20.83 5.81 2.97
N THR A 126 -21.30 6.79 3.74
CA THR A 126 -20.66 8.10 3.88
C THR A 126 -20.46 8.41 5.36
N VAL A 127 -19.35 9.05 5.70
CA VAL A 127 -19.06 9.51 7.07
C VAL A 127 -18.92 11.03 7.09
N THR A 128 -18.89 11.61 8.29
CA THR A 128 -18.90 13.06 8.46
C THR A 128 -17.90 13.51 9.52
N CYS A 129 -17.22 14.63 9.26
CA CYS A 129 -16.46 15.37 10.25
C CYS A 129 -17.02 16.80 10.37
N ASN A 130 -17.29 17.25 11.58
CA ASN A 130 -17.81 18.58 11.88
C ASN A 130 -16.68 19.49 12.36
N PHE A 131 -16.38 20.54 11.60
CA PHE A 131 -15.34 21.51 11.93
C PHE A 131 -15.97 22.78 12.52
N HIS A 132 -15.48 23.26 13.67
CA HIS A 132 -16.04 24.40 14.41
C HIS A 132 -14.99 25.32 15.05
#